data_AF-A0A520RAV2-F1
#
_entry.id   AF-A0A520RAV2-F1
#
_cell.length_a   1.000
_cell.length_b   1.000
_cell.length_c   1.000
_cell.angle_alpha   90.00
_cell.angle_beta   90.00
_cell.angle_gamma   90.00
#
_symmetry.space_group_name_H-M   'P 1'
#
loop_
_entity.id
_entity.type
_entity.pdbx_description
1 polymer ?
#
loop_
_entity_poly.entity_id
_entity_poly.type
_entity_poly.pdbx_seq_one_letter_code
_entity_poly.pdbx_strand_id
1 'polypeptide(L)'
;MVAPHSFKSLEVIHTLAEMRQLIAAWRRKGERIALVPTMGALHDGHLSLLEIAKANADRVVASIFLNPTQFAANEDLSTYPRREQEDLERLSKVPCDAAYLPSTAAMYP
;
A
#
# COMPACT_ATOMS: atom_id res chain seq x y z
N MET A 1 -24.63 4.61 16.11
CA MET A 1 -23.53 5.56 16.36
C MET A 1 -22.24 4.85 16.04
N VAL A 2 -21.59 5.16 14.92
CA VAL A 2 -20.29 4.59 14.58
C VAL A 2 -19.24 5.37 15.37
N ALA A 3 -18.43 4.69 16.18
CA ALA A 3 -17.37 5.32 16.95
C ALA A 3 -16.43 6.10 16.01
N PRO A 4 -15.87 7.24 16.43
CA PRO A 4 -14.83 7.91 15.65
C PRO A 4 -13.66 6.93 15.51
N HIS A 5 -13.42 6.48 14.28
CA HIS A 5 -12.27 5.65 13.98
C HIS A 5 -11.05 6.57 14.05
N SER A 6 -10.41 6.62 15.22
CA SER A 6 -9.05 7.16 15.34
C SER A 6 -8.16 6.19 14.57
N PHE A 7 -7.96 6.44 13.28
CA PHE A 7 -7.08 5.63 12.47
C PHE A 7 -5.67 5.73 13.03
N LYS A 8 -5.03 4.58 13.21
CA LYS A 8 -3.62 4.49 13.58
C LYS A 8 -2.79 5.16 12.48
N SER A 9 -1.65 5.77 12.84
CA SER A 9 -0.76 6.41 11.85
C SER A 9 -0.31 5.41 10.79
N LEU A 10 -0.43 5.77 9.51
CA LEU A 10 0.08 5.02 8.36
C LEU A 10 1.60 4.84 8.49
N GLU A 11 2.08 3.59 8.43
CA GLU A 11 3.52 3.29 8.39
C GLU A 11 4.01 3.24 6.95
N VAL A 12 4.96 4.11 6.57
CA VAL A 12 5.52 4.16 5.21
C VAL A 12 6.83 3.39 5.18
N ILE A 13 6.91 2.36 4.34
CA ILE A 13 8.03 1.41 4.31
C ILE A 13 8.61 1.33 2.90
N HIS A 14 9.93 1.44 2.78
CA HIS A 14 10.62 1.39 1.49
C HIS A 14 11.45 0.12 1.29
N THR A 15 11.81 -0.59 2.37
CA THR A 15 12.69 -1.75 2.26
C THR A 15 11.98 -3.07 2.53
N LEU A 16 12.42 -4.13 1.84
CA LEU A 16 11.91 -5.49 2.06
C LEU A 16 12.20 -5.99 3.48
N ALA A 17 13.32 -5.55 4.09
CA ALA A 17 13.69 -5.94 5.44
C ALA A 17 12.69 -5.41 6.48
N GLU A 18 12.39 -4.11 6.43
CA GLU A 18 11.39 -3.46 7.29
C GLU A 18 10.00 -4.10 7.08
N MET A 19 9.59 -4.31 5.83
CA MET A 19 8.30 -4.92 5.53
C MET A 19 8.20 -6.35 6.12
N ARG A 20 9.26 -7.16 5.97
CA ARG A 20 9.31 -8.52 6.55
C ARG A 20 9.23 -8.49 8.08
N GLN A 21 9.92 -7.54 8.73
CA GLN A 21 9.88 -7.39 10.19
C GLN A 21 8.46 -7.04 10.67
N LEU A 22 7.79 -6.09 10.02
CA LEU A 22 6.43 -5.67 10.35
C LEU A 22 5.43 -6.83 10.16
N ILE A 23 5.45 -7.50 9.00
CA ILE A 23 4.58 -8.64 8.71
C ILE A 23 4.81 -9.78 9.71
N ALA A 24 6.06 -10.07 10.06
CA ALA A 24 6.37 -11.10 11.05
C ALA A 24 5.80 -10.75 12.43
N ALA A 25 5.83 -9.47 12.83
CA ALA A 25 5.25 -9.03 14.09
C ALA A 25 3.73 -9.21 14.14
N TRP A 26 3.01 -8.87 13.06
CA TRP A 26 1.56 -9.08 12.95
C TRP A 26 1.20 -10.57 12.93
N ARG A 27 1.92 -11.38 12.16
CA ARG A 27 1.71 -12.83 12.11
C ARG A 27 1.93 -13.51 13.47
N ARG A 28 2.93 -13.08 14.25
CA ARG A 28 3.15 -13.60 15.62
C ARG A 28 1.98 -13.31 16.56
N LYS A 29 1.18 -12.29 16.28
CA LYS A 29 -0.05 -11.96 17.03
C LYS A 29 -1.29 -12.70 16.52
N GLY A 30 -1.15 -13.52 15.47
CA GLY A 30 -2.28 -14.20 14.83
C GLY A 30 -3.16 -13.28 13.97
N GLU A 31 -2.68 -12.07 13.64
CA GLU A 31 -3.43 -11.10 12.84
C GLU A 31 -3.49 -11.53 11.37
N ARG A 32 -4.67 -11.47 10.76
CA ARG A 32 -4.88 -11.61 9.32
C ARG A 32 -4.48 -10.31 8.63
N ILE A 33 -3.78 -10.43 7.51
CA ILE A 33 -3.20 -9.30 6.77
C ILE A 33 -3.76 -9.32 5.35
N ALA A 34 -4.42 -8.25 4.93
CA ALA A 34 -4.84 -8.02 3.56
C ALA A 34 -3.84 -7.13 2.82
N LEU A 35 -3.69 -7.38 1.52
CA LEU A 35 -2.86 -6.59 0.62
C LEU A 35 -3.73 -6.02 -0.50
N VAL A 36 -3.60 -4.73 -0.75
CA VAL A 36 -4.15 -4.04 -1.93
C VAL A 36 -2.97 -3.60 -2.80
N PRO A 37 -2.62 -4.36 -3.86
CA PRO A 37 -1.53 -4.00 -4.74
C PRO A 37 -1.95 -2.88 -5.70
N THR A 38 -1.15 -1.82 -5.80
CA THR A 38 -1.39 -0.68 -6.69
C THR A 38 -0.09 -0.22 -7.36
N MET A 39 -0.22 0.61 -8.40
CA MET A 39 0.90 1.31 -9.03
C MET A 39 0.97 2.81 -8.67
N GLY A 40 0.17 3.25 -7.70
CA GLY A 40 0.02 4.67 -7.33
C GLY A 40 -1.10 5.37 -8.10
N ALA A 41 -1.10 6.70 -8.08
CA ALA A 41 -2.15 7.55 -8.65
C ALA A 41 -3.54 7.16 -8.16
N LEU A 42 -3.65 7.09 -6.83
CA LEU A 42 -4.79 6.56 -6.13
C LEU A 42 -6.02 7.46 -6.32
N HIS A 43 -7.16 6.79 -6.42
CA HIS A 43 -8.48 7.40 -6.59
C HIS A 43 -9.51 6.58 -5.79
N ASP A 44 -10.75 7.04 -5.73
CA ASP A 44 -11.76 6.47 -4.82
C ASP A 44 -12.01 4.97 -5.05
N GLY A 45 -11.87 4.49 -6.29
CA GLY A 45 -11.86 3.05 -6.59
C GLY A 45 -10.81 2.27 -5.78
N HIS A 46 -9.57 2.75 -5.69
CA HIS A 46 -8.52 2.13 -4.87
C HIS A 46 -8.85 2.19 -3.38
N LEU A 47 -9.38 3.33 -2.92
CA LEU A 47 -9.76 3.52 -1.52
C LEU A 47 -10.87 2.55 -1.09
N SER A 48 -11.83 2.27 -1.98
CA SER A 48 -12.89 1.29 -1.73
C SER A 48 -12.35 -0.13 -1.50
N LEU A 49 -11.25 -0.50 -2.16
CA LEU A 49 -10.60 -1.80 -1.94
C LEU A 49 -9.96 -1.90 -0.55
N LEU A 50 -9.45 -0.80 -0.01
CA LEU A 50 -8.88 -0.77 1.35
C LEU A 50 -9.97 -0.93 2.42
N GLU A 51 -11.15 -0.31 2.21
CA GLU A 51 -12.31 -0.52 3.07
C GLU A 51 -12.78 -1.98 3.05
N ILE A 52 -12.88 -2.58 1.86
CA ILE A 52 -13.22 -4.01 1.71
C ILE A 52 -12.16 -4.89 2.36
N ALA A 53 -10.88 -4.58 2.17
CA ALA A 53 -9.77 -5.30 2.79
C ALA A 53 -9.87 -5.28 4.31
N LYS A 54 -10.22 -4.13 4.91
CA LYS A 54 -10.37 -3.98 6.35
C LYS A 54 -11.52 -4.82 6.92
N ALA A 55 -12.61 -4.98 6.18
CA ALA A 55 -13.70 -5.87 6.60
C ALA A 55 -13.27 -7.35 6.67
N ASN A 56 -12.18 -7.72 5.99
CA ASN A 56 -11.72 -9.10 5.84
C ASN A 56 -10.40 -9.41 6.55
N ALA A 57 -9.74 -8.43 7.17
CA ALA A 57 -8.44 -8.60 7.80
C ALA A 57 -8.23 -7.63 8.99
N ASP A 58 -7.32 -8.02 9.90
CA ASP A 58 -6.96 -7.20 11.05
C ASP A 58 -6.02 -6.05 10.65
N ARG A 59 -5.16 -6.32 9.66
CA ARG A 59 -4.19 -5.39 9.08
C ARG A 59 -4.39 -5.22 7.59
N VAL A 60 -4.22 -4.00 7.09
CA VAL A 60 -4.29 -3.68 5.67
C VAL A 60 -2.99 -3.05 5.20
N VAL A 61 -2.42 -3.59 4.12
CA VAL A 61 -1.25 -3.04 3.45
C VAL A 61 -1.65 -2.58 2.05
N ALA A 62 -1.24 -1.37 1.68
CA ALA A 62 -1.21 -0.97 0.27
C ALA A 62 0.23 -1.10 -0.25
N SER A 63 0.45 -1.63 -1.45
CA SER A 63 1.73 -1.42 -2.14
C SER A 63 1.56 -0.34 -3.21
N ILE A 64 2.52 0.56 -3.33
CA ILE A 64 2.60 1.52 -4.43
C ILE A 64 3.91 1.22 -5.15
N PHE A 65 3.80 0.51 -6.27
CA PHE A 65 4.94 0.16 -7.09
C PHE A 65 4.59 0.21 -8.56
N LEU A 66 5.10 1.22 -9.26
CA LEU A 66 5.01 1.29 -10.72
C LEU A 66 5.93 0.22 -11.31
N ASN A 67 5.37 -0.91 -11.68
CA ASN A 67 6.12 -2.08 -12.14
C ASN A 67 6.52 -1.94 -13.61
N PRO A 68 7.81 -1.73 -13.95
CA PRO A 68 8.24 -1.53 -15.34
C PRO A 68 8.00 -2.75 -16.24
N THR A 69 7.93 -3.95 -15.66
CA THR A 69 7.75 -5.20 -16.43
C THR A 69 6.35 -5.36 -17.01
N GLN A 70 5.39 -4.53 -16.59
CA GLN A 70 4.02 -4.52 -17.10
C GLN A 70 3.83 -3.62 -18.33
N PHE A 71 4.87 -2.86 -18.70
CA PHE A 71 4.81 -1.92 -19.81
C PHE A 71 5.52 -2.49 -21.04
N ALA A 72 4.90 -2.36 -22.20
CA ALA A 72 5.51 -2.71 -23.48
C ALA A 72 6.60 -1.70 -23.89
N ALA A 73 7.49 -2.08 -24.82
CA ALA A 73 8.60 -1.22 -25.26
C ALA A 73 8.16 0.12 -25.88
N ASN A 74 6.92 0.21 -26.36
CA ASN A 74 6.30 1.41 -26.94
C ASN A 74 5.39 2.17 -25.95
N GLU A 75 5.24 1.70 -24.72
CA GLU A 75 4.47 2.40 -23.69
C GLU A 75 5.42 3.28 -22.86
N ASP A 76 5.06 4.57 -22.75
CA ASP A 76 5.91 5.53 -22.06
C ASP A 76 5.67 5.50 -20.55
N LEU A 77 6.46 4.66 -19.87
CA LEU A 77 6.54 4.58 -18.40
C LEU A 77 6.77 5.95 -17.73
N SER A 78 7.41 6.90 -18.42
CA SER A 78 7.71 8.23 -17.88
C SER A 78 6.49 9.14 -17.80
N THR A 79 5.45 8.86 -18.59
CA THR A 79 4.16 9.59 -18.55
C THR A 79 3.23 9.11 -17.44
N TYR A 80 3.53 7.95 -16.83
CA TYR A 80 2.71 7.43 -15.74
C TYR A 80 2.80 8.38 -14.53
N PRO A 81 1.66 8.84 -13.98
CA PRO A 81 1.65 9.80 -12.89
C PRO A 81 2.33 9.25 -11.64
N ARG A 82 3.36 9.95 -11.16
CA ARG A 82 4.02 9.66 -9.87
C ARG A 82 3.60 10.72 -8.87
N ARG A 83 2.75 10.33 -7.92
CA ARG A 83 2.16 11.25 -6.94
C ARG A 83 2.23 10.69 -5.53
N GLU A 84 3.41 10.22 -5.14
CA GLU A 84 3.64 9.58 -3.85
C GLU A 84 3.03 10.35 -2.68
N GLN A 85 3.28 11.67 -2.60
CA GLN A 85 2.73 12.51 -1.55
C GLN A 85 1.18 12.53 -1.54
N GLU A 86 0.55 12.68 -2.72
CA GLU A 86 -0.93 12.65 -2.83
C GLU A 86 -1.49 11.28 -2.45
N ASP A 87 -0.82 10.21 -2.88
CA ASP A 87 -1.21 8.83 -2.59
C ASP A 87 -1.14 8.55 -1.08
N LEU A 88 -0.05 8.95 -0.42
CA LEU A 88 0.12 8.79 1.04
C LEU A 88 -0.91 9.62 1.83
N GLU A 89 -1.21 10.84 1.39
CA GLU A 89 -2.27 11.67 1.98
C GLU A 89 -3.65 11.01 1.85
N ARG A 90 -3.95 10.38 0.72
CA ARG A 90 -5.19 9.61 0.53
C ARG A 90 -5.21 8.36 1.42
N LEU A 91 -4.12 7.59 1.46
CA LEU A 91 -3.99 6.39 2.29
C LEU A 91 -4.13 6.70 3.78
N SER A 92 -3.67 7.87 4.23
CA SER A 92 -3.79 8.29 5.64
C SER A 92 -5.23 8.51 6.12
N LYS A 93 -6.20 8.59 5.19
CA LYS A 93 -7.62 8.89 5.46
C LYS A 93 -8.52 7.64 5.45
N VAL A 94 -7.94 6.48 5.16
CA VAL A 94 -8.67 5.20 5.03
C VAL A 94 -7.99 4.12 5.88
N PRO A 95 -8.60 2.93 6.07
CA PRO A 95 -8.00 1.84 6.82
C PRO A 95 -6.78 1.22 6.09
N CYS A 96 -5.63 1.88 6.18
CA CYS A 96 -4.35 1.39 5.70
C CYS A 96 -3.34 1.43 6.85
N ASP A 97 -2.89 0.27 7.33
CA ASP A 97 -1.92 0.17 8.41
C ASP A 97 -0.49 0.45 7.92
N ALA A 98 -0.16 0.03 6.69
CA ALA A 98 1.15 0.29 6.09
C ALA A 98 1.09 0.49 4.56
N ALA A 99 1.94 1.38 4.06
CA ALA A 99 2.21 1.56 2.64
C ALA A 99 3.62 1.05 2.31
N TYR A 100 3.73 0.10 1.38
CA TYR A 100 5.01 -0.43 0.89
C TYR A 100 5.37 0.21 -0.46
N LEU A 101 6.47 0.98 -0.48
CA LEU A 101 6.94 1.78 -1.61
C LEU A 101 8.37 1.35 -2.00
N PRO A 102 8.57 0.13 -2.52
CA PRO A 102 9.89 -0.32 -2.92
C PRO A 102 10.39 0.41 -4.15
N SER A 103 11.71 0.58 -4.23
CA SER A 103 12.36 0.99 -5.47
C SER A 103 12.40 -0.16 -6.49
N THR A 104 12.53 0.17 -7.77
CA THR A 104 12.72 -0.83 -8.83
C THR A 104 13.93 -1.72 -8.56
N ALA A 105 15.05 -1.16 -8.10
CA ALA A 105 16.25 -1.93 -7.76
C ALA A 105 16.05 -2.87 -6.57
N ALA A 106 15.17 -2.53 -5.62
CA ALA A 106 14.83 -3.43 -4.52
C ALA A 106 13.92 -4.59 -4.97
N MET A 107 13.06 -4.36 -5.96
CA MET A 107 12.16 -5.39 -6.52
C MET A 107 12.85 -6.28 -7.55
N TYR A 108 13.78 -5.71 -8.33
CA TYR A 108 14.52 -6.36 -9.41
C TYR A 108 16.03 -6.14 -9.19
N PRO A 109 16.63 -6.88 -8.24
CA PRO A 109 18.06 -6.79 -7.94
C PRO A 109 18.94 -7.40 -9.04
#